data_AF-A0A9D5KGP5-F1
#
_entry.id   AF-A0A9D5KGP5-F1
#
_cell.length_a   1.000
_cell.length_b   1.000
_cell.length_c   1.000
_cell.angle_alpha   90.00
_cell.angle_beta   90.00
_cell.angle_gamma   90.00
#
_symmetry.space_group_name_H-M   'P 1'
#
loop_
_entity.id
_entity.type
_entity.pdbx_description
1 polymer ?
#
loop_
_entity_poly.entity_id
_entity_poly.type
_entity_poly.pdbx_seq_one_letter_code
_entity_poly.pdbx_strand_id
1 'polypeptide(L)'
;MKPLKYAVWLIAAGIFAARADSIVVLGSSTAAGIGPVNPDNAWVNRYREYVQAIYPGIDIINLAVGGYTTYHIQPTGRQNPAGRPSPDPEHNITKALSYGPGAIVINLPSNDAAYGYGVEEQLANYDSVLVQTISAVLAKAFEQGVPVWIATTQPRNLGDAGRQNLMDVRDSTFARFGGKAIDFWTGLAETDGTIKPLYNSGDNVHLNDTAHALLFGRVVDAGVLEAIVPSAAGFALAGPGGREMPAQSAGHHPVVHRGSGITHAVLYDVRGRAVGDARGRMLSSGSYLYRLEGVGTRAAQRTMQRK
;
A
#
# COMPACT_ATOMS: atom_id res chain seq x y z
N MET A 1 -9.36 47.66 34.68
CA MET A 1 -9.65 46.95 33.42
C MET A 1 -9.44 45.46 33.66
N LYS A 2 -10.48 44.64 33.52
CA LYS A 2 -10.37 43.17 33.64
C LYS A 2 -9.79 42.62 32.33
N PRO A 3 -8.70 41.85 32.33
CA PRO A 3 -8.19 41.27 31.09
C PRO A 3 -9.15 40.19 30.59
N LEU A 4 -9.47 40.27 29.31
CA LEU A 4 -10.31 39.32 28.58
C LEU A 4 -9.66 37.93 28.62
N LYS A 5 -10.38 36.94 29.14
CA LYS A 5 -9.98 35.52 29.09
C LYS A 5 -10.22 35.01 27.67
N TYR A 6 -9.21 35.10 26.80
CA TYR A 6 -9.21 34.31 25.56
C TYR A 6 -8.79 32.89 25.91
N ALA A 7 -9.78 32.00 26.06
CA ALA A 7 -9.54 30.57 26.01
C ALA A 7 -9.20 30.21 24.56
N VAL A 8 -7.92 30.09 24.24
CA VAL A 8 -7.51 29.43 23.00
C VAL A 8 -7.65 27.95 23.25
N TRP A 9 -8.80 27.40 22.84
CA TRP A 9 -8.91 25.98 22.61
C TRP A 9 -7.98 25.68 21.43
N LEU A 10 -6.87 24.99 21.70
CA LEU A 10 -6.30 24.13 20.67
C LEU A 10 -7.34 23.03 20.44
N ILE A 11 -8.32 23.33 19.58
CA ILE A 11 -8.94 22.28 18.80
C ILE A 11 -7.78 21.80 17.93
N ALA A 12 -7.10 20.76 18.40
CA ALA A 12 -6.52 19.82 17.47
C ALA A 12 -7.72 19.31 16.68
N ALA A 13 -8.06 20.04 15.63
CA ALA A 13 -8.83 19.52 14.54
C ALA A 13 -7.86 18.51 13.93
N GLY A 14 -7.76 17.34 14.57
CA GLY A 14 -7.60 16.13 13.81
C GLY A 14 -8.73 16.23 12.82
N ILE A 15 -8.38 16.60 11.59
CA ILE A 15 -9.17 16.22 10.45
C ILE A 15 -9.20 14.71 10.61
N PHE A 16 -10.28 14.20 11.22
CA PHE A 16 -10.62 12.80 11.17
C PHE A 16 -10.95 12.58 9.70
N ALA A 17 -9.92 12.42 8.87
CA ALA A 17 -10.08 11.74 7.60
C ALA A 17 -10.73 10.42 8.00
N ALA A 18 -11.95 10.19 7.53
CA ALA A 18 -12.65 8.96 7.81
C ALA A 18 -11.70 7.83 7.42
N ARG A 19 -11.29 6.99 8.38
CA ARG A 19 -10.49 5.81 8.05
C ARG A 19 -11.26 5.06 6.97
N ALA A 20 -10.62 4.79 5.84
CA ALA A 20 -11.26 3.92 4.88
C ALA A 20 -11.32 2.53 5.49
N ASP A 21 -12.50 1.93 5.50
CA ASP A 21 -12.74 0.65 6.16
C ASP A 21 -12.32 -0.54 5.28
N SER A 22 -11.74 -0.31 4.10
CA SER A 22 -11.33 -1.41 3.22
C SER A 22 -10.11 -1.12 2.33
N ILE A 23 -9.42 -2.21 1.99
CA ILE A 23 -8.46 -2.32 0.89
C ILE A 23 -9.01 -3.34 -0.09
N VAL A 24 -9.08 -2.98 -1.38
CA VAL A 24 -9.59 -3.89 -2.42
C VAL A 24 -8.44 -4.45 -3.25
N VAL A 25 -8.49 -5.75 -3.52
CA VAL A 25 -7.54 -6.43 -4.41
C VAL A 25 -8.25 -6.79 -5.71
N LEU A 26 -7.71 -6.32 -6.84
CA LEU A 26 -8.05 -6.79 -8.18
C LEU A 26 -6.93 -7.70 -8.67
N GLY A 27 -7.25 -8.74 -9.42
CA GLY A 27 -6.18 -9.58 -9.96
C GLY A 27 -6.64 -10.86 -10.61
N SER A 28 -5.67 -11.76 -10.77
CA SER A 28 -5.92 -13.10 -11.30
C SER A 28 -5.60 -14.21 -10.30
N SER A 29 -5.28 -15.40 -10.79
CA SER A 29 -5.13 -16.63 -10.02
C SER A 29 -4.19 -16.52 -8.83
N THR A 30 -3.04 -15.84 -8.96
CA THR A 30 -2.12 -15.64 -7.82
C THR A 30 -2.80 -14.88 -6.67
N ALA A 31 -3.51 -13.79 -6.96
CA ALA A 31 -4.26 -13.03 -5.95
C ALA A 31 -5.51 -13.78 -5.47
N ALA A 32 -6.15 -14.58 -6.33
CA ALA A 32 -7.24 -15.47 -5.96
C ALA A 32 -6.80 -16.62 -5.03
N GLY A 33 -5.49 -16.86 -4.90
CA GLY A 33 -4.90 -17.83 -3.97
C GLY A 33 -4.54 -19.17 -4.60
N ILE A 34 -4.37 -19.24 -5.92
CA ILE A 34 -3.92 -20.46 -6.61
C ILE A 34 -2.39 -20.61 -6.49
N GLY A 35 -1.96 -21.84 -6.22
CA GLY A 35 -0.54 -22.23 -6.15
C GLY A 35 -0.12 -22.74 -4.77
N PRO A 36 -0.40 -22.02 -3.67
CA PRO A 36 -0.23 -22.54 -2.32
C PRO A 36 -1.05 -23.80 -2.07
N VAL A 37 -0.50 -24.74 -1.29
CA VAL A 37 -1.21 -25.95 -0.87
C VAL A 37 -2.27 -25.61 0.18
N ASN A 38 -1.95 -24.70 1.11
CA ASN A 38 -2.92 -24.17 2.06
C ASN A 38 -3.43 -22.80 1.57
N PRO A 39 -4.75 -22.61 1.37
CA PRO A 39 -5.32 -21.31 1.05
C PRO A 39 -4.90 -20.17 1.99
N ASP A 40 -4.71 -20.43 3.28
CA ASP A 40 -4.26 -19.41 4.26
C ASP A 40 -2.87 -18.86 3.92
N ASN A 41 -2.06 -19.64 3.21
CA ASN A 41 -0.74 -19.23 2.77
C ASN A 41 -0.77 -18.31 1.55
N ALA A 42 -1.93 -18.08 0.93
CA ALA A 42 -2.06 -17.11 -0.15
C ALA A 42 -1.75 -15.69 0.34
N TRP A 43 -1.02 -14.90 -0.47
CA TRP A 43 -0.53 -13.59 -0.03
C TRP A 43 -1.66 -12.65 0.41
N VAL A 44 -2.83 -12.69 -0.25
CA VAL A 44 -4.00 -11.89 0.14
C VAL A 44 -4.56 -12.32 1.49
N ASN A 45 -4.59 -13.63 1.77
CA ASN A 45 -5.08 -14.16 3.04
C ASN A 45 -4.10 -13.83 4.18
N ARG A 46 -2.80 -14.02 3.96
CA ARG A 46 -1.76 -13.55 4.88
C ARG A 46 -1.84 -12.05 5.15
N TYR A 47 -2.08 -11.26 4.10
CA TYR A 47 -2.21 -9.81 4.23
C TYR A 47 -3.47 -9.43 4.99
N ARG A 48 -4.58 -10.13 4.78
CA ARG A 48 -5.82 -9.96 5.56
C ARG A 48 -5.58 -10.23 7.03
N GLU A 49 -4.97 -11.36 7.38
CA GLU A 49 -4.64 -11.70 8.77
C GLU A 49 -3.74 -10.63 9.41
N TYR A 50 -2.69 -10.19 8.69
CA TYR A 50 -1.79 -9.13 9.13
C TYR A 50 -2.55 -7.82 9.41
N VAL A 51 -3.38 -7.35 8.47
CA VAL A 51 -4.13 -6.11 8.63
C VAL A 51 -5.13 -6.23 9.77
N GLN A 52 -5.89 -7.32 9.85
CA GLN A 52 -6.93 -7.51 10.87
C GLN A 52 -6.35 -7.69 12.28
N ALA A 53 -5.12 -8.20 12.41
CA ALA A 53 -4.43 -8.27 13.69
C ALA A 53 -4.07 -6.87 14.25
N ILE A 54 -3.84 -5.89 13.38
CA ILE A 54 -3.48 -4.51 13.78
C ILE A 54 -4.73 -3.63 13.84
N TYR A 55 -5.59 -3.73 12.83
CA TYR A 55 -6.81 -2.95 12.66
C TYR A 55 -7.98 -3.89 12.26
N PRO A 56 -8.67 -4.50 13.24
CA PRO A 56 -9.74 -5.45 12.97
C PRO A 56 -10.96 -4.86 12.25
N GLY A 57 -11.04 -3.53 12.17
CA GLY A 57 -12.08 -2.81 11.43
C GLY A 57 -11.72 -2.42 10.00
N ILE A 58 -10.59 -2.92 9.45
CA ILE A 58 -10.22 -2.76 8.03
C ILE A 58 -10.40 -4.10 7.33
N ASP A 59 -11.24 -4.11 6.30
CA ASP A 59 -11.52 -5.28 5.49
C ASP A 59 -10.59 -5.40 4.28
N ILE A 60 -10.19 -6.64 3.94
CA ILE A 60 -9.52 -6.96 2.68
C ILE A 60 -10.49 -7.65 1.75
N ILE A 61 -10.98 -6.89 0.76
CA ILE A 61 -11.96 -7.35 -0.23
C ILE A 61 -11.20 -7.87 -1.45
N ASN A 62 -11.21 -9.18 -1.67
CA ASN A 62 -10.52 -9.81 -2.79
C ASN A 62 -11.49 -10.06 -3.94
N LEU A 63 -11.33 -9.34 -5.04
CA LEU A 63 -12.11 -9.49 -6.27
C LEU A 63 -11.30 -10.19 -7.38
N ALA A 64 -10.19 -10.83 -7.05
CA ALA A 64 -9.35 -11.51 -8.03
C ALA A 64 -9.99 -12.79 -8.57
N VAL A 65 -9.85 -13.03 -9.88
CA VAL A 65 -10.44 -14.18 -10.56
C VAL A 65 -9.42 -14.87 -11.47
N GLY A 66 -9.28 -16.19 -11.33
CA GLY A 66 -8.37 -16.99 -12.15
C GLY A 66 -8.56 -16.75 -13.66
N GLY A 67 -7.45 -16.60 -14.39
CA GLY A 67 -7.44 -16.37 -15.84
C GLY A 67 -7.62 -14.92 -16.28
N TYR A 68 -7.96 -13.99 -15.37
CA TYR A 68 -8.16 -12.59 -15.72
C TYR A 68 -6.91 -11.92 -16.28
N THR A 69 -7.19 -10.96 -17.17
CA THR A 69 -6.25 -10.10 -17.87
C THR A 69 -6.55 -8.64 -17.56
N THR A 70 -5.71 -7.72 -18.05
CA THR A 70 -5.91 -6.28 -17.90
C THR A 70 -7.23 -5.77 -18.48
N TYR A 71 -7.85 -6.52 -19.41
CA TYR A 71 -9.15 -6.20 -20.00
C TYR A 71 -10.34 -6.37 -19.06
N HIS A 72 -10.30 -7.40 -18.21
CA HIS A 72 -11.44 -7.73 -17.35
C HIS A 72 -11.64 -6.67 -16.26
N ILE A 73 -10.54 -6.08 -15.78
CA ILE A 73 -10.57 -5.11 -14.68
C ILE A 73 -10.88 -3.67 -15.12
N GLN A 74 -11.13 -3.45 -16.41
CA GLN A 74 -11.45 -2.14 -16.98
C GLN A 74 -12.78 -1.59 -16.45
N PRO A 75 -13.02 -0.26 -16.52
CA PRO A 75 -14.28 0.32 -16.07
C PRO A 75 -15.50 -0.33 -16.72
N THR A 76 -16.58 -0.48 -15.95
CA THR A 76 -17.86 -0.99 -16.48
C THR A 76 -18.31 -0.13 -17.65
N GLY A 77 -18.66 -0.79 -18.76
CA GLY A 77 -19.09 -0.12 -19.99
C GLY A 77 -17.95 0.30 -20.93
N ARG A 78 -16.67 0.11 -20.56
CA ARG A 78 -15.56 0.30 -21.50
C ARG A 78 -15.70 -0.66 -22.68
N GLN A 79 -15.64 -0.11 -23.89
CA GLN A 79 -15.56 -0.90 -25.11
C GLN A 79 -14.10 -1.28 -25.38
N ASN A 80 -13.79 -2.56 -25.24
CA ASN A 80 -12.48 -3.10 -25.57
C ASN A 80 -12.39 -3.41 -27.08
N PRO A 81 -11.17 -3.48 -27.66
CA PRO A 81 -11.01 -3.85 -29.07
C PRO A 81 -11.68 -5.18 -29.42
N ALA A 82 -12.06 -5.35 -30.69
CA ALA A 82 -12.67 -6.58 -31.17
C ALA A 82 -11.78 -7.80 -30.87
N GLY A 83 -12.38 -8.89 -30.40
CA GLY A 83 -11.66 -10.12 -30.02
C GLY A 83 -10.98 -10.05 -28.65
N ARG A 84 -11.23 -9.00 -27.85
CA ARG A 84 -10.78 -8.91 -26.45
C ARG A 84 -11.93 -9.14 -25.47
N PRO A 85 -11.66 -9.71 -24.28
CA PRO A 85 -12.69 -9.89 -23.26
C PRO A 85 -13.36 -8.57 -22.91
N SER A 86 -14.66 -8.61 -22.62
CA SER A 86 -15.35 -7.47 -22.03
C SER A 86 -14.92 -7.26 -20.57
N PRO A 87 -14.99 -6.03 -20.04
CA PRO A 87 -14.81 -5.81 -18.62
C PRO A 87 -15.84 -6.61 -17.81
N ASP A 88 -15.46 -7.14 -16.65
CA ASP A 88 -16.37 -7.84 -15.74
C ASP A 88 -16.90 -6.87 -14.67
N PRO A 89 -18.19 -6.49 -14.69
CA PRO A 89 -18.75 -5.54 -13.74
C PRO A 89 -18.70 -5.96 -12.26
N GLU A 90 -18.50 -7.24 -11.95
CA GLU A 90 -18.42 -7.73 -10.57
C GLU A 90 -16.98 -7.83 -10.04
N HIS A 91 -15.97 -7.66 -10.90
CA HIS A 91 -14.56 -7.88 -10.56
C HIS A 91 -13.62 -6.85 -11.21
N ASN A 92 -14.12 -5.64 -11.45
CA ASN A 92 -13.37 -4.57 -12.09
C ASN A 92 -13.17 -3.34 -11.22
N ILE A 93 -12.53 -2.32 -11.80
CA ILE A 93 -12.25 -1.08 -11.10
C ILE A 93 -13.51 -0.33 -10.67
N THR A 94 -14.60 -0.39 -11.44
CA THR A 94 -15.88 0.22 -11.07
C THR A 94 -16.45 -0.45 -9.82
N LYS A 95 -16.43 -1.79 -9.76
CA LYS A 95 -16.83 -2.53 -8.56
C LYS A 95 -15.92 -2.22 -7.38
N ALA A 96 -14.60 -2.23 -7.57
CA ALA A 96 -13.64 -1.93 -6.51
C ALA A 96 -13.93 -0.57 -5.86
N LEU A 97 -14.15 0.46 -6.68
CA LEU A 97 -14.47 1.81 -6.20
C LEU A 97 -15.84 1.92 -5.51
N SER A 98 -16.79 1.02 -5.82
CA SER A 98 -18.11 1.00 -5.17
C SER A 98 -18.04 0.67 -3.67
N TYR A 99 -16.99 0.00 -3.22
CA TYR A 99 -16.75 -0.29 -1.80
C TYR A 99 -16.19 0.91 -1.02
N GLY A 100 -15.90 2.03 -1.68
CA GLY A 100 -15.23 3.17 -1.04
C GLY A 100 -13.87 2.82 -0.43
N PRO A 101 -12.96 2.14 -1.15
CA PRO A 101 -11.71 1.66 -0.59
C PRO A 101 -10.75 2.81 -0.30
N GLY A 102 -9.90 2.59 0.71
CA GLY A 102 -8.78 3.48 1.00
C GLY A 102 -7.60 3.24 0.08
N ALA A 103 -7.43 2.01 -0.39
CA ALA A 103 -6.36 1.63 -1.30
C ALA A 103 -6.81 0.47 -2.20
N ILE A 104 -6.18 0.38 -3.37
CA ILE A 104 -6.36 -0.73 -4.30
C ILE A 104 -5.00 -1.35 -4.60
N VAL A 105 -4.94 -2.69 -4.60
CA VAL A 105 -3.78 -3.45 -5.09
C VAL A 105 -4.20 -4.24 -6.31
N ILE A 106 -3.44 -4.12 -7.40
CA ILE A 106 -3.69 -4.86 -8.64
C ILE A 106 -2.58 -5.89 -8.85
N ASN A 107 -2.94 -7.16 -8.97
CA ASN A 107 -2.02 -8.24 -9.30
C ASN A 107 -2.52 -9.09 -10.49
N LEU A 108 -2.05 -8.75 -11.69
CA LEU A 108 -2.26 -9.52 -12.92
C LEU A 108 -0.92 -10.15 -13.35
N PRO A 109 -0.69 -11.44 -13.05
CA PRO A 109 0.64 -12.04 -13.06
C PRO A 109 1.20 -12.27 -14.46
N SER A 110 0.43 -12.89 -15.36
CA SER A 110 1.00 -13.36 -16.63
C SER A 110 0.00 -13.65 -17.75
N ASN A 111 -1.31 -13.58 -17.51
CA ASN A 111 -2.29 -14.08 -18.48
C ASN A 111 -2.33 -13.27 -19.77
N ASP A 112 -2.15 -11.95 -19.72
CA ASP A 112 -2.06 -11.12 -20.91
C ASP A 112 -0.95 -11.61 -21.86
N ALA A 113 0.26 -11.87 -21.33
CA ALA A 113 1.37 -12.43 -22.11
C ALA A 113 1.05 -13.86 -22.60
N ALA A 114 0.41 -14.69 -21.77
CA ALA A 114 0.02 -16.04 -22.14
C ALA A 114 -1.05 -16.10 -23.25
N TYR A 115 -1.91 -15.07 -23.33
CA TYR A 115 -2.87 -14.88 -24.41
C TYR A 115 -2.30 -14.06 -25.59
N GLY A 116 -1.02 -13.68 -25.54
CA GLY A 116 -0.32 -13.01 -26.63
C GLY A 116 -0.63 -11.52 -26.78
N TYR A 117 -1.06 -10.84 -25.72
CA TYR A 117 -1.33 -9.40 -25.74
C TYR A 117 -0.02 -8.60 -25.64
N GLY A 118 0.11 -7.56 -26.46
CA GLY A 118 1.33 -6.76 -26.54
C GLY A 118 1.62 -5.98 -25.26
N VAL A 119 2.87 -5.58 -25.07
CA VAL A 119 3.29 -4.77 -23.90
C VAL A 119 2.52 -3.44 -23.87
N GLU A 120 2.45 -2.72 -24.99
CA GLU A 120 1.74 -1.43 -25.09
C GLU A 120 0.25 -1.55 -24.76
N GLU A 121 -0.37 -2.64 -25.21
CA GLU A 121 -1.79 -2.94 -24.98
C GLU A 121 -2.09 -3.12 -23.49
N GLN A 122 -1.24 -3.88 -22.79
CA GLN A 122 -1.34 -4.08 -21.34
C GLN A 122 -1.17 -2.77 -20.57
N LEU A 123 -0.19 -1.94 -20.97
CA LEU A 123 0.07 -0.65 -20.31
C LEU A 123 -1.06 0.36 -20.56
N ALA A 124 -1.62 0.42 -21.78
CA ALA A 124 -2.76 1.28 -22.10
C ALA A 124 -4.03 0.88 -21.29
N ASN A 125 -4.17 -0.40 -20.99
CA ASN A 125 -5.21 -0.89 -20.10
C ASN A 125 -5.00 -0.43 -18.66
N TYR A 126 -3.77 -0.52 -18.11
CA TYR A 126 -3.48 0.05 -16.79
C TYR A 126 -3.77 1.56 -16.73
N ASP A 127 -3.44 2.30 -17.79
CA ASP A 127 -3.70 3.75 -17.85
C ASP A 127 -5.17 4.09 -17.73
N SER A 128 -6.02 3.30 -18.38
CA SER A 128 -7.46 3.53 -18.35
C SER A 128 -8.06 3.21 -16.98
N VAL A 129 -7.52 2.20 -16.28
CA VAL A 129 -7.87 1.91 -14.88
C VAL A 129 -7.47 3.08 -13.99
N LEU A 130 -6.24 3.60 -14.13
CA LEU A 130 -5.76 4.73 -13.34
C LEU A 130 -6.53 6.02 -13.59
N VAL A 131 -6.82 6.34 -14.86
CA VAL A 131 -7.69 7.48 -15.22
C VAL A 131 -9.05 7.37 -14.53
N GLN A 132 -9.66 6.18 -14.51
CA GLN A 132 -10.93 5.98 -13.81
C GLN A 132 -10.81 6.23 -12.30
N THR A 133 -9.72 5.77 -11.66
CA THR A 133 -9.51 6.04 -10.23
C THR A 133 -9.34 7.53 -9.94
N ILE A 134 -8.63 8.26 -10.80
CA ILE A 134 -8.50 9.72 -10.72
C ILE A 134 -9.86 10.40 -10.95
N SER A 135 -10.66 9.94 -11.92
CA SER A 135 -11.98 10.52 -12.22
C SER A 135 -13.01 10.28 -11.11
N ALA A 136 -12.99 9.12 -10.44
CA ALA A 136 -13.87 8.83 -9.32
C ALA A 136 -13.65 9.78 -8.12
N VAL A 137 -12.44 10.33 -8.02
CA VAL A 137 -12.03 11.25 -6.97
C VAL A 137 -12.56 12.65 -7.24
N LEU A 138 -12.57 13.08 -8.50
CA LEU A 138 -13.20 14.34 -8.92
C LEU A 138 -14.71 14.34 -8.66
N ALA A 139 -15.37 13.18 -8.66
CA ALA A 139 -16.80 13.05 -8.37
C ALA A 139 -17.14 13.09 -6.86
N LYS A 140 -16.17 12.87 -5.95
CA LYS A 140 -16.40 12.80 -4.49
C LYS A 140 -15.99 14.06 -3.71
N ALA A 141 -15.59 15.13 -4.40
CA ALA A 141 -15.35 16.49 -3.91
C ALA A 141 -14.34 16.73 -2.75
N PHE A 142 -13.88 15.73 -1.97
CA PHE A 142 -12.82 15.91 -0.97
C PHE A 142 -11.98 14.63 -0.79
N GLU A 143 -10.68 14.84 -0.52
CA GLU A 143 -9.56 13.89 -0.30
C GLU A 143 -8.73 13.43 -1.52
N GLN A 144 -7.44 13.17 -1.25
CA GLN A 144 -6.46 12.64 -2.19
C GLN A 144 -7.01 11.36 -2.82
N GLY A 145 -6.77 11.16 -4.12
CA GLY A 145 -7.37 10.03 -4.81
C GLY A 145 -7.02 8.67 -4.22
N VAL A 146 -7.87 7.65 -4.43
CA VAL A 146 -7.63 6.29 -3.92
C VAL A 146 -6.28 5.81 -4.47
N PRO A 147 -5.23 5.67 -3.64
CA PRO A 147 -3.94 5.21 -4.12
C PRO A 147 -4.03 3.77 -4.62
N VAL A 148 -3.44 3.54 -5.79
CA VAL A 148 -3.36 2.23 -6.44
C VAL A 148 -1.93 1.75 -6.45
N TRP A 149 -1.69 0.52 -6.04
CA TRP A 149 -0.44 -0.19 -6.24
C TRP A 149 -0.62 -1.24 -7.33
N ILE A 150 0.39 -1.35 -8.18
CA ILE A 150 0.41 -2.32 -9.27
C ILE A 150 1.58 -3.26 -9.02
N ALA A 151 1.27 -4.52 -8.76
CA ALA A 151 2.28 -5.56 -8.73
C ALA A 151 2.82 -5.78 -10.14
N THR A 152 4.12 -6.04 -10.27
CA THR A 152 4.69 -6.47 -11.55
C THR A 152 4.04 -7.78 -12.01
N THR A 153 4.28 -8.12 -13.27
CA THR A 153 4.16 -9.49 -13.75
C THR A 153 4.97 -10.45 -12.87
N GLN A 154 4.65 -11.74 -12.99
CA GLN A 154 5.34 -12.85 -12.34
C GLN A 154 5.98 -13.75 -13.40
N PRO A 155 7.10 -14.44 -13.08
CA PRO A 155 7.63 -15.44 -13.96
C PRO A 155 6.59 -16.53 -14.25
N ARG A 156 6.61 -17.04 -15.48
CA ARG A 156 5.80 -18.16 -15.94
C ARG A 156 6.58 -18.85 -17.04
N ASN A 157 6.50 -20.17 -17.13
CA ASN A 157 7.27 -20.92 -18.14
C ASN A 157 6.54 -20.88 -19.49
N LEU A 158 6.44 -19.68 -20.07
CA LEU A 158 5.97 -19.43 -21.43
C LEU A 158 7.09 -19.70 -22.43
N GLY A 159 6.78 -19.66 -23.73
CA GLY A 159 7.81 -19.55 -24.78
C GLY A 159 8.55 -18.20 -24.69
N ASP A 160 9.69 -18.11 -25.37
CA ASP A 160 10.65 -16.99 -25.22
C ASP A 160 10.01 -15.61 -25.41
N ALA A 161 9.15 -15.45 -26.43
CA ALA A 161 8.44 -14.20 -26.67
C ALA A 161 7.48 -13.83 -25.52
N GLY A 162 6.82 -14.82 -24.92
CA GLY A 162 5.95 -14.60 -23.77
C GLY A 162 6.74 -14.22 -22.52
N ARG A 163 7.90 -14.86 -22.29
CA ARG A 163 8.77 -14.50 -21.15
C ARG A 163 9.38 -13.11 -21.32
N GLN A 164 9.77 -12.74 -22.53
CA GLN A 164 10.25 -11.40 -22.83
C GLN A 164 9.15 -10.35 -22.58
N ASN A 165 7.93 -10.61 -23.04
CA ASN A 165 6.78 -9.73 -22.77
C ASN A 165 6.57 -9.52 -21.26
N LEU A 166 6.64 -10.58 -20.45
CA LEU A 166 6.52 -10.45 -19.00
C LEU A 166 7.62 -9.56 -18.40
N MET A 167 8.87 -9.71 -18.86
CA MET A 167 9.99 -8.89 -18.40
C MET A 167 9.86 -7.43 -18.83
N ASP A 168 9.41 -7.17 -20.06
CA ASP A 168 9.20 -5.81 -20.57
C ASP A 168 8.08 -5.10 -19.80
N VAL A 169 6.98 -5.80 -19.49
CA VAL A 169 5.88 -5.26 -18.67
C VAL A 169 6.33 -5.05 -17.23
N ARG A 170 7.15 -5.95 -16.66
CA ARG A 170 7.75 -5.76 -15.32
C ARG A 170 8.54 -4.46 -15.28
N ASP A 171 9.46 -4.26 -16.22
CA ASP A 171 10.34 -3.09 -16.25
C ASP A 171 9.53 -1.81 -16.47
N SER A 172 8.52 -1.89 -17.35
CA SER A 172 7.57 -0.79 -17.57
C SER A 172 6.75 -0.47 -16.32
N THR A 173 6.35 -1.47 -15.54
CA THR A 173 5.60 -1.29 -14.29
C THR A 173 6.45 -0.51 -13.28
N PHE A 174 7.72 -0.88 -13.10
CA PHE A 174 8.63 -0.14 -12.22
C PHE A 174 8.85 1.29 -12.71
N ALA A 175 9.16 1.47 -13.99
CA ALA A 175 9.41 2.78 -14.57
C ALA A 175 8.20 3.70 -14.46
N ARG A 176 6.99 3.16 -14.63
CA ARG A 176 5.75 3.93 -14.68
C ARG A 176 5.18 4.26 -13.32
N PHE A 177 5.21 3.31 -12.39
CA PHE A 177 4.50 3.45 -11.11
C PHE A 177 5.42 3.72 -9.93
N GLY A 178 6.75 3.60 -10.08
CA GLY A 178 7.74 3.98 -9.08
C GLY A 178 7.42 3.39 -7.71
N GLY A 179 7.25 4.24 -6.68
CA GLY A 179 6.88 3.81 -5.32
C GLY A 179 5.51 3.15 -5.17
N LYS A 180 4.69 3.10 -6.23
CA LYS A 180 3.43 2.36 -6.31
C LYS A 180 3.55 1.05 -7.09
N ALA A 181 4.73 0.69 -7.58
CA ALA A 181 5.01 -0.64 -8.09
C ALA A 181 5.34 -1.59 -6.93
N ILE A 182 4.77 -2.80 -6.94
CA ILE A 182 5.14 -3.87 -6.00
C ILE A 182 5.90 -4.93 -6.78
N ASP A 183 7.15 -5.18 -6.39
CA ASP A 183 8.00 -6.16 -7.05
C ASP A 183 7.48 -7.57 -6.83
N PHE A 184 6.85 -8.21 -7.81
CA PHE A 184 6.41 -9.61 -7.74
C PHE A 184 7.29 -10.51 -8.64
N TRP A 185 8.54 -10.08 -8.91
CA TRP A 185 9.44 -10.76 -9.84
C TRP A 185 10.81 -11.11 -9.23
N THR A 186 11.48 -10.16 -8.58
CA THR A 186 12.89 -10.30 -8.17
C THR A 186 13.05 -11.52 -7.28
N GLY A 187 14.07 -12.34 -7.54
CA GLY A 187 14.33 -13.54 -6.76
C GLY A 187 13.41 -14.73 -7.05
N LEU A 188 12.25 -14.53 -7.69
CA LEU A 188 11.28 -15.59 -8.04
C LEU A 188 11.53 -16.19 -9.43
N ALA A 189 12.18 -15.43 -10.31
CA ALA A 189 12.45 -15.81 -11.69
C ALA A 189 13.90 -16.29 -11.90
N GLU A 190 14.09 -17.27 -12.77
CA GLU A 190 15.38 -17.53 -13.41
C GLU A 190 15.74 -16.40 -14.40
N THR A 191 16.98 -16.38 -14.87
CA THR A 191 17.47 -15.34 -15.80
C THR A 191 16.71 -15.31 -17.12
N ASP A 192 16.12 -16.43 -17.53
CA ASP A 192 15.31 -16.54 -18.75
C ASP A 192 13.83 -16.16 -18.54
N GLY A 193 13.43 -15.80 -17.32
CA GLY A 193 12.06 -15.43 -16.96
C GLY A 193 11.15 -16.62 -16.60
N THR A 194 11.67 -17.84 -16.55
CA THR A 194 10.95 -18.99 -15.98
C THR A 194 10.88 -18.91 -14.46
N ILE A 195 9.95 -19.66 -13.85
CA ILE A 195 9.82 -19.72 -12.40
C ILE A 195 10.99 -20.54 -11.84
N LYS A 196 11.70 -20.02 -10.84
CA LYS A 196 12.71 -20.84 -10.15
C LYS A 196 12.06 -22.09 -9.56
N PRO A 197 12.67 -23.27 -9.66
CA PRO A 197 12.09 -24.52 -9.16
C PRO A 197 11.63 -24.45 -7.68
N LEU A 198 12.36 -23.71 -6.84
CA LEU A 198 12.02 -23.50 -5.42
C LEU A 198 10.64 -22.84 -5.21
N TYR A 199 10.18 -22.03 -6.16
CA TYR A 199 8.98 -21.18 -6.04
C TYR A 199 7.82 -21.66 -6.91
N ASN A 200 8.03 -22.66 -7.75
CA ASN A 200 7.00 -23.23 -8.62
C ASN A 200 6.04 -24.10 -7.80
N SER A 201 4.73 -23.97 -8.04
CA SER A 201 3.70 -24.86 -7.47
C SER A 201 3.72 -26.27 -8.09
N GLY A 202 4.43 -26.44 -9.20
CA GLY A 202 4.53 -27.69 -9.97
C GLY A 202 3.77 -27.65 -11.30
N ASP A 203 3.00 -26.59 -11.57
CA ASP A 203 2.24 -26.44 -12.82
C ASP A 203 2.91 -25.51 -13.85
N ASN A 204 4.06 -24.92 -13.51
CA ASN A 204 4.82 -23.98 -14.34
C ASN A 204 4.11 -22.64 -14.62
N VAL A 205 3.06 -22.35 -13.86
CA VAL A 205 2.24 -21.14 -13.96
C VAL A 205 2.17 -20.40 -12.64
N HIS A 206 1.91 -21.11 -11.54
CA HIS A 206 1.64 -20.52 -10.23
C HIS A 206 2.81 -20.66 -9.27
N LEU A 207 2.81 -19.76 -8.30
CA LEU A 207 3.80 -19.68 -7.25
C LEU A 207 3.33 -20.48 -6.03
N ASN A 208 4.24 -21.15 -5.32
CA ASN A 208 3.90 -21.97 -4.16
C ASN A 208 3.80 -21.15 -2.85
N ASP A 209 3.57 -21.84 -1.73
CA ASP A 209 3.44 -21.25 -0.39
C ASP A 209 4.64 -20.36 0.00
N THR A 210 5.87 -20.78 -0.33
CA THR A 210 7.10 -20.04 -0.02
C THR A 210 7.15 -18.72 -0.79
N ALA A 211 6.79 -18.75 -2.07
CA ALA A 211 6.72 -17.56 -2.89
C ALA A 211 5.61 -16.61 -2.43
N HIS A 212 4.42 -17.12 -2.07
CA HIS A 212 3.34 -16.28 -1.55
C HIS A 212 3.69 -15.59 -0.23
N ALA A 213 4.53 -16.19 0.63
CA ALA A 213 5.07 -15.50 1.80
C ALA A 213 5.97 -14.31 1.41
N LEU A 214 6.79 -14.45 0.37
CA LEU A 214 7.58 -13.33 -0.16
C LEU A 214 6.70 -12.24 -0.76
N LEU A 215 5.67 -12.61 -1.53
CA LEU A 215 4.70 -11.65 -2.09
C LEU A 215 4.00 -10.84 -0.99
N PHE A 216 3.54 -11.53 0.05
CA PHE A 216 2.95 -10.91 1.24
C PHE A 216 3.89 -9.88 1.87
N GLY A 217 5.15 -10.25 2.13
CA GLY A 217 6.14 -9.35 2.72
C GLY A 217 6.35 -8.09 1.88
N ARG A 218 6.33 -8.21 0.56
CA ARG A 218 6.48 -7.07 -0.37
C ARG A 218 5.26 -6.15 -0.38
N VAL A 219 4.06 -6.67 -0.18
CA VAL A 219 2.85 -5.84 -0.01
C VAL A 219 2.92 -5.05 1.30
N VAL A 220 3.39 -5.68 2.38
CA VAL A 220 3.63 -4.99 3.65
C VAL A 220 4.70 -3.90 3.50
N ASP A 221 5.81 -4.19 2.83
CA ASP A 221 6.89 -3.21 2.61
C ASP A 221 6.50 -2.09 1.64
N ALA A 222 5.51 -2.30 0.78
CA ALA A 222 4.98 -1.28 -0.12
C ALA A 222 4.14 -0.20 0.60
N GLY A 223 3.84 -0.37 1.89
CA GLY A 223 3.17 0.62 2.72
C GLY A 223 1.69 0.82 2.38
N VAL A 224 1.01 -0.23 1.89
CA VAL A 224 -0.40 -0.14 1.45
C VAL A 224 -1.31 0.18 2.64
N LEU A 225 -1.10 -0.47 3.79
CA LEU A 225 -1.87 -0.21 5.00
C LEU A 225 -1.61 1.22 5.52
N GLU A 226 -0.33 1.60 5.61
CA GLU A 226 0.13 2.90 6.12
C GLU A 226 -0.36 4.09 5.30
N ALA A 227 -0.80 3.86 4.07
CA ALA A 227 -1.40 4.91 3.25
C ALA A 227 -2.86 5.21 3.61
N ILE A 228 -3.55 4.28 4.29
CA ILE A 228 -4.98 4.40 4.62
C ILE A 228 -5.23 4.56 6.12
N VAL A 229 -4.27 4.14 6.95
CA VAL A 229 -4.24 4.50 8.36
C VAL A 229 -3.31 5.69 8.53
N PRO A 230 -3.76 6.82 9.10
CA PRO A 230 -2.85 7.88 9.48
C PRO A 230 -1.74 7.28 10.35
N SER A 231 -0.50 7.69 10.13
CA SER A 231 0.59 7.36 11.04
C SER A 231 0.14 7.83 12.42
N ALA A 232 -0.19 6.91 13.31
CA ALA A 232 -0.33 7.26 14.71
C ALA A 232 1.07 7.71 15.13
N ALA A 233 1.28 9.02 15.22
CA ALA A 233 2.39 9.57 15.98
C ALA A 233 2.16 9.10 17.42
N GLY A 234 2.66 7.93 17.76
CA GLY A 234 2.70 7.44 19.13
C GLY A 234 3.62 8.37 19.90
N PHE A 235 3.06 9.16 20.81
CA PHE A 235 3.86 9.98 21.72
C PHE A 235 4.24 9.12 22.93
N ALA A 236 5.52 8.77 23.06
CA ALA A 236 6.06 8.35 24.34
C ALA A 236 6.36 9.61 25.16
N LEU A 237 5.61 9.79 26.26
CA LEU A 237 5.85 10.91 27.19
C LEU A 237 6.94 10.51 28.18
N ALA A 238 8.09 11.20 28.14
CA ALA A 238 9.10 11.09 29.19
C ALA A 238 8.79 12.10 30.30
N GLY A 239 8.62 11.60 31.53
CA GLY A 239 8.49 12.44 32.73
C GLY A 239 9.86 13.00 33.20
N PRO A 240 9.87 13.95 34.15
CA PRO A 240 11.10 14.50 34.71
C PRO A 240 11.86 13.37 35.43
N GLY A 241 13.05 13.03 34.96
CA GLY A 241 13.90 11.98 35.54
C GLY A 241 14.36 10.88 34.57
N GLY A 242 13.99 10.94 33.28
CA GLY A 242 14.59 10.08 32.25
C GLY A 242 14.22 8.60 32.32
N ARG A 243 13.19 8.24 33.09
CA ARG A 243 12.62 6.88 33.03
C ARG A 243 11.66 6.79 31.85
N GLU A 244 12.04 6.02 30.84
CA GLU A 244 11.15 5.58 29.77
C GLU A 244 9.96 4.86 30.40
N MET A 245 8.74 5.34 30.15
CA MET A 245 7.54 4.56 30.43
C MET A 245 7.36 3.55 29.30
N PRO A 246 6.98 2.29 29.59
CA PRO A 246 6.69 1.32 28.55
C PRO A 246 5.55 1.85 27.66
N ALA A 247 5.68 1.66 26.35
CA ALA A 247 4.65 2.00 25.38
C ALA A 247 3.34 1.32 25.79
N GLN A 248 2.39 2.09 26.32
CA GLN A 248 1.02 1.60 26.44
C GLN A 248 0.48 1.55 25.02
N SER A 249 -0.10 0.41 24.64
CA SER A 249 -0.80 0.23 23.37
C SER A 249 -1.82 1.35 23.21
N ALA A 250 -1.49 2.35 22.40
CA ALA A 250 -2.35 3.49 22.16
C ALA A 250 -3.49 3.02 21.24
N GLY A 251 -4.54 2.46 21.85
CA GLY A 251 -5.88 2.64 21.32
C GLY A 251 -6.17 4.15 21.21
N HIS A 252 -7.05 4.49 20.27
CA HIS A 252 -7.47 5.83 19.82
C HIS A 252 -7.95 6.80 20.93
N HIS A 253 -7.14 7.07 21.95
CA HIS A 253 -7.41 8.02 23.00
C HIS A 253 -6.36 9.13 23.00
N PRO A 254 -6.76 10.42 22.93
CA PRO A 254 -5.84 11.50 23.18
C PRO A 254 -5.30 11.36 24.61
N VAL A 255 -3.98 11.19 24.76
CA VAL A 255 -3.32 11.22 26.06
C VAL A 255 -3.33 12.67 26.53
N VAL A 256 -4.38 13.05 27.27
CA VAL A 256 -4.45 14.34 27.97
C VAL A 256 -3.67 14.19 29.28
N HIS A 257 -2.39 14.57 29.30
CA HIS A 257 -1.67 14.69 30.55
C HIS A 257 -1.93 16.07 31.17
N ARG A 258 -2.68 16.10 32.29
CA ARG A 258 -2.72 17.28 33.18
C ARG A 258 -1.55 17.19 34.16
N GLY A 259 -0.38 17.63 33.72
CA GLY A 259 0.83 17.70 34.53
C GLY A 259 1.89 18.58 33.87
N SER A 260 2.47 19.50 34.65
CA SER A 260 3.56 20.37 34.21
C SER A 260 4.87 19.59 34.13
N GLY A 261 5.35 19.22 32.93
CA GLY A 261 6.70 18.67 32.85
C GLY A 261 7.18 17.98 31.57
N ILE A 262 6.37 17.84 30.52
CA ILE A 262 6.84 17.20 29.28
C ILE A 262 7.70 18.22 28.51
N THR A 263 9.00 17.96 28.38
CA THR A 263 9.95 18.80 27.63
C THR A 263 10.52 18.13 26.38
N HIS A 264 10.32 16.81 26.24
CA HIS A 264 10.85 15.99 25.16
C HIS A 264 9.94 14.79 24.89
N ALA A 265 9.66 14.51 23.61
CA ALA A 265 8.96 13.32 23.15
C ALA A 265 9.73 12.66 21.99
N VAL A 266 9.71 11.34 21.94
CA VAL A 266 10.27 10.54 20.84
C VAL A 266 9.12 9.95 20.02
N LEU A 267 9.21 10.07 18.70
CA LEU A 267 8.23 9.57 17.74
C LEU A 267 8.67 8.18 17.25
N TYR A 268 7.76 7.22 17.24
CA TYR A 268 7.99 5.87 16.73
C TYR A 268 7.11 5.58 15.51
N ASP A 269 7.61 4.80 14.56
CA ASP A 269 6.82 4.25 13.47
C ASP A 269 6.03 3.01 13.87
N VAL A 270 5.19 2.51 12.96
CA VAL A 270 4.34 1.32 13.13
C VAL A 270 5.13 0.03 13.35
N ARG A 271 6.44 0.04 13.08
CA ARG A 271 7.38 -1.08 13.33
C ARG A 271 8.14 -0.90 14.65
N GLY A 272 7.79 0.11 15.46
CA GLY A 272 8.45 0.43 16.73
C GLY A 272 9.82 1.10 16.58
N ARG A 273 10.15 1.66 15.42
CA ARG A 273 11.43 2.35 15.19
C ARG A 273 11.30 3.84 15.48
N ALA A 274 12.27 4.43 16.19
CA ALA A 274 12.29 5.87 16.40
C ALA A 274 12.51 6.61 15.07
N VAL A 275 11.61 7.54 14.74
CA VAL A 275 11.60 8.30 13.46
C VAL A 275 11.77 9.80 13.64
N GLY A 276 11.78 10.32 14.86
CA GLY A 276 12.06 11.73 15.14
C GLY A 276 11.96 12.07 16.63
N ASP A 277 12.41 13.26 16.98
CA ASP A 277 12.20 13.86 18.30
C ASP A 277 11.41 15.17 18.21
N ALA A 278 10.68 15.47 19.28
CA ALA A 278 10.01 16.74 19.46
C ALA A 278 10.46 17.37 20.77
N ARG A 279 11.06 18.56 20.67
CA ARG A 279 11.51 19.34 21.84
C ARG A 279 10.54 20.49 22.07
N GLY A 280 10.03 20.58 23.30
CA GLY A 280 9.13 21.64 23.72
C GLY A 280 9.88 22.80 24.36
N ARG A 281 9.54 24.04 24.00
CA ARG A 281 9.90 25.23 24.79
C ARG A 281 8.67 25.65 25.62
N MET A 282 8.87 25.83 26.92
CA MET A 282 7.81 26.31 27.82
C MET A 282 7.47 27.76 27.47
N LEU A 283 6.18 28.03 27.24
CA LEU A 283 5.61 29.36 27.18
C LEU A 283 5.03 29.72 28.57
N SER A 284 4.71 31.00 28.78
CA SER A 284 4.02 31.40 30.00
C SER A 284 2.71 30.60 30.17
N SER A 285 2.32 30.36 31.43
CA SER A 285 1.14 29.60 31.84
C SER A 285 1.07 28.13 31.37
N GLY A 286 2.16 27.35 31.52
CA GLY A 286 2.08 25.89 31.46
C GLY A 286 1.78 25.28 30.10
N SER A 287 1.95 26.06 29.03
CA SER A 287 1.81 25.60 27.64
C SER A 287 3.18 25.39 27.00
N TYR A 288 3.32 24.39 26.13
CA TYR A 288 4.57 24.11 25.41
C TYR A 288 4.37 24.32 23.91
N LEU A 289 5.32 25.00 23.27
CA LEU A 289 5.43 25.04 21.82
C LEU A 289 6.45 23.98 21.40
N TYR A 290 6.04 23.03 20.57
CA TYR A 290 6.91 21.98 20.06
C TYR A 290 7.48 22.38 18.70
N ARG A 291 8.80 22.28 18.53
CA ARG A 291 9.45 22.32 17.23
C ARG A 291 9.82 20.89 16.85
N LEU A 292 9.30 20.42 15.72
CA LEU A 292 9.76 19.18 15.09
C LEU A 292 11.14 19.46 14.49
N GLU A 293 12.15 18.74 14.97
CA GLU A 293 13.47 18.72 14.34
C GLU A 293 13.67 17.34 13.70
N GLY A 294 14.20 17.30 12.48
CA GLY A 294 14.61 16.04 11.86
C GLY A 294 13.61 15.31 10.96
N VAL A 295 12.49 15.90 10.51
CA VAL A 295 11.71 15.35 9.37
C VAL A 295 12.44 15.65 8.06
N GLY A 296 13.69 15.19 7.96
CA GLY A 296 14.47 15.19 6.74
C GLY A 296 14.29 13.85 6.06
N THR A 297 13.51 13.83 4.99
CA THR A 297 13.69 12.83 3.95
C THR A 297 15.17 12.79 3.61
N ARG A 298 15.87 11.68 3.89
CA ARG A 298 17.20 11.44 3.32
C ARG A 298 17.02 11.17 1.83
N ALA A 299 16.65 12.21 1.08
CA ALA A 299 16.94 12.29 -0.34
C ALA A 299 18.47 12.36 -0.45
N ALA A 300 19.05 11.42 -1.17
CA ALA A 300 20.47 11.34 -1.41
C ALA A 300 21.00 12.63 -2.04
N GLN A 301 21.72 13.44 -1.26
CA GLN A 301 22.72 14.37 -1.80
C GLN A 301 24.09 13.73 -1.60
N ARG A 302 24.51 12.93 -2.60
CA ARG A 302 25.95 12.73 -2.84
C ARG A 302 26.47 13.98 -3.53
N THR A 303 27.01 14.90 -2.75
CA THR A 303 27.95 15.90 -3.25
C THR A 303 29.31 15.54 -2.67
N MET A 304 30.09 14.74 -3.40
CA MET A 304 31.54 14.72 -3.21
C MET A 304 32.12 15.83 -4.08
N GLN A 305 32.64 16.88 -3.46
CA GLN A 305 33.79 17.58 -4.00
C GLN A 305 34.86 17.77 -2.91
N ARG A 306 36.03 17.21 -3.23
CA ARG A 306 37.40 17.66 -2.97
C ARG A 306 37.94 17.59 -1.54
N LYS A 307 38.93 16.69 -1.38
CA LYS A 307 40.33 17.14 -1.30
C LYS A 307 41.10 16.51 -2.45
#